data_AF-A0A0F9HFW7-F1
#
_entry.id   AF-A0A0F9HFW7-F1
#
_cell.length_a   1.000
_cell.length_b   1.000
_cell.length_c   1.000
_cell.angle_alpha   90.00
_cell.angle_beta   90.00
_cell.angle_gamma   90.00
#
_symmetry.space_group_name_H-M   'P 1'
#
loop_
_entity.id
_entity.type
_entity.pdbx_description
1 polymer ?
#
loop_
_entity_poly.entity_id
_entity_poly.type
_entity_poly.pdbx_seq_one_letter_code
_entity_poly.pdbx_strand_id
1 'polypeptide(L)'
;MTSFAPAIRARLWAGALADGTGCWPWQRATSRGYGQLSINGTVCSAHRTAYEIVKGPIPDGLQIDHLCRNTRCINPDHMEAVTARVNTLRGNNPPAVNARKTHCKRGHEFVADNTVRTAKGRECRQCRNDNQRLARSRA
;
A
#
# COMPACT_ATOMS: atom_id res chain seq x y z
N MET A 1 -24.99 -2.34 10.32
CA MET A 1 -24.81 -1.71 8.99
C MET A 1 -24.75 -0.22 9.18
N THR A 2 -23.61 0.41 8.90
CA THR A 2 -23.46 1.87 8.99
C THR A 2 -24.30 2.50 7.87
N SER A 3 -25.55 2.82 8.16
CA SER A 3 -26.40 3.55 7.22
C SER A 3 -25.87 4.97 7.11
N PHE A 4 -25.21 5.29 6.00
CA PHE A 4 -24.75 6.66 5.75
C PHE A 4 -25.95 7.52 5.35
N ALA A 5 -26.24 8.55 6.16
CA ALA A 5 -27.32 9.49 5.89
C ALA A 5 -27.20 10.09 4.46
N PRO A 6 -28.32 10.34 3.75
CA PRO A 6 -28.29 10.88 2.38
C PRO A 6 -27.43 12.13 2.22
N ALA A 7 -27.43 13.02 3.22
CA ALA A 7 -26.62 14.24 3.23
C ALA A 7 -25.10 13.96 3.19
N ILE A 8 -24.64 12.86 3.81
CA ILE A 8 -23.23 12.46 3.79
C ILE A 8 -22.84 11.99 2.39
N ARG A 9 -23.70 11.17 1.75
CA ARG A 9 -23.48 10.70 0.37
C ARG A 9 -23.37 11.88 -0.58
N ALA A 10 -24.29 12.84 -0.51
CA ALA A 10 -24.27 14.04 -1.35
C ALA A 10 -22.99 14.86 -1.16
N ARG A 11 -22.58 15.10 0.10
CA ARG A 11 -21.34 15.86 0.41
C ARG A 11 -20.08 15.15 -0.08
N LEU A 12 -20.04 13.82 0.00
CA LEU A 12 -18.94 13.02 -0.51
C LEU A 12 -18.85 13.15 -2.04
N TRP A 13 -19.92 12.86 -2.77
CA TRP A 13 -19.85 12.86 -4.24
C TRP A 13 -19.63 14.26 -4.83
N ALA A 14 -20.21 15.30 -4.23
CA ALA A 14 -19.93 16.70 -4.59
C ALA A 14 -18.51 17.18 -4.16
N GLY A 15 -17.72 16.33 -3.50
CA GLY A 15 -16.35 16.63 -3.10
C GLY A 15 -15.29 16.15 -4.09
N ALA A 16 -15.69 15.47 -5.17
CA ALA A 16 -14.78 14.94 -6.18
C ALA A 16 -15.16 15.39 -7.59
N LEU A 17 -14.17 15.43 -8.47
CA LEU A 17 -14.35 15.70 -9.90
C LEU A 17 -13.67 14.56 -10.67
N ALA A 18 -14.30 14.05 -11.73
CA ALA A 18 -13.65 13.06 -12.60
C ALA A 18 -12.56 13.75 -13.44
N ASP A 19 -11.38 13.15 -13.55
CA ASP A 19 -10.23 13.74 -14.24
C ASP A 19 -9.99 13.18 -15.66
N GLY A 20 -10.92 12.36 -16.16
CA GLY A 20 -10.81 11.70 -17.46
C GLY A 20 -9.99 10.39 -17.46
N THR A 21 -9.29 10.06 -16.37
CA THR A 21 -8.54 8.79 -16.20
C THR A 21 -9.35 7.68 -15.53
N GLY A 22 -10.65 7.94 -15.29
CA GLY A 22 -11.51 7.13 -14.43
C GLY A 22 -11.32 7.41 -12.93
N CYS A 23 -10.28 8.16 -12.54
CA CYS A 23 -10.16 8.62 -11.16
C CYS A 23 -11.16 9.72 -10.86
N TRP A 24 -11.61 9.75 -9.60
CA TRP A 24 -12.39 10.87 -9.05
C TRP A 24 -11.56 11.54 -7.94
N PRO A 25 -10.56 12.38 -8.27
CA PRO A 25 -9.77 13.06 -7.26
C PRO A 25 -10.63 13.93 -6.32
N TRP A 26 -10.37 13.79 -5.02
CA TRP A 26 -10.93 14.64 -3.99
C TRP A 26 -10.44 16.09 -4.14
N GLN A 27 -11.37 17.03 -4.11
CA GLN A 27 -11.13 18.46 -4.36
C GLN A 27 -11.11 19.30 -3.07
N ARG A 28 -11.33 18.69 -1.91
CA ARG A 28 -11.40 19.40 -0.62
C ARG A 28 -10.20 19.07 0.25
N ALA A 29 -10.31 19.31 1.56
CA ALA A 29 -9.25 19.10 2.54
C ALA A 29 -8.58 17.72 2.37
N THR A 30 -7.26 17.72 2.47
CA THR A 30 -6.43 16.51 2.44
C THR A 30 -5.51 16.49 3.65
N SER A 31 -5.10 15.29 4.07
CA SER A 31 -4.05 15.08 5.07
C SER A 31 -3.15 13.95 4.61
N ARG A 32 -1.83 14.19 4.58
CA ARG A 32 -0.82 13.26 4.06
C ARG A 32 -1.15 12.72 2.66
N GLY A 33 -1.78 13.55 1.82
CA GLY A 33 -2.21 13.20 0.46
C GLY A 33 -3.60 12.56 0.34
N TYR A 34 -4.22 12.14 1.45
CA TYR A 34 -5.54 11.50 1.43
C TYR A 34 -6.67 12.50 1.67
N GLY A 35 -7.74 12.40 0.88
CA GLY A 35 -8.95 13.21 1.05
C GLY A 35 -9.61 13.02 2.42
N GLN A 36 -10.08 14.11 3.00
CA GLN A 36 -10.74 14.17 4.30
C GLN A 36 -12.18 14.67 4.15
N LEU A 37 -13.11 14.04 4.88
CA LEU A 37 -14.52 14.38 4.93
C LEU A 37 -14.95 14.50 6.40
N SER A 38 -15.50 15.64 6.79
CA SER A 38 -16.05 15.82 8.15
C SER A 38 -17.50 15.31 8.22
N ILE A 39 -17.75 14.33 9.10
CA ILE A 39 -19.04 13.71 9.38
C ILE A 39 -19.34 13.92 10.87
N ASN A 40 -20.40 14.67 11.19
CA ASN A 40 -20.83 14.96 12.57
C ASN A 40 -19.69 15.45 13.48
N GLY A 41 -18.84 16.36 12.97
CA GLY A 41 -17.70 16.90 13.71
C GLY A 41 -16.45 16.01 13.72
N THR A 42 -16.55 14.75 13.25
CA THR A 42 -15.42 13.83 13.15
C THR A 42 -14.82 13.85 11.75
N VAL A 43 -13.50 13.96 11.66
CA VAL A 43 -12.79 13.88 10.38
C VAL A 43 -12.60 12.42 9.98
N CYS A 44 -13.20 12.03 8.86
CA CYS A 44 -13.13 10.70 8.28
C CYS A 44 -12.34 10.71 6.97
N SER A 45 -11.78 9.56 6.59
CA SER A 45 -11.14 9.39 5.28
C SER A 45 -12.18 9.33 4.16
N ALA A 46 -12.08 10.23 3.19
CA ALA A 46 -13.03 10.33 2.08
C ALA A 46 -13.04 9.05 1.23
N HIS A 47 -11.87 8.47 0.95
CA HIS A 47 -11.77 7.26 0.12
C HIS A 47 -12.35 6.03 0.83
N ARG A 48 -12.11 5.88 2.15
CA ARG A 48 -12.70 4.79 2.95
C ARG A 48 -14.23 4.94 3.02
N THR A 49 -14.71 6.16 3.24
CA THR A 49 -16.15 6.45 3.26
C THR A 49 -16.80 6.09 1.92
N ALA A 50 -16.16 6.46 0.81
CA ALA A 50 -16.64 6.11 -0.54
C ALA A 50 -16.71 4.60 -0.75
N TYR A 51 -15.66 3.87 -0.35
CA TYR A 51 -15.64 2.42 -0.39
C TYR A 51 -16.79 1.83 0.43
N GLU A 52 -16.97 2.25 1.68
CA GLU A 52 -17.96 1.67 2.58
C GLU A 52 -19.41 1.93 2.13
N ILE A 53 -19.68 3.08 1.51
CA ILE A 53 -21.00 3.40 0.95
C ILE A 53 -21.36 2.49 -0.23
N VAL A 54 -20.40 2.08 -1.05
CA VAL A 54 -20.66 1.36 -2.31
C VAL A 54 -20.43 -0.15 -2.16
N LYS A 55 -19.38 -0.56 -1.46
CA LYS A 55 -18.92 -1.95 -1.32
C LYS A 55 -19.21 -2.56 0.05
N GLY A 56 -19.64 -1.74 1.02
CA GLY A 56 -19.89 -2.19 2.39
C GLY A 56 -18.65 -2.09 3.30
N PRO A 57 -18.78 -2.51 4.56
CA PRO A 57 -17.77 -2.27 5.59
C PRO A 57 -16.40 -2.86 5.20
N ILE A 58 -15.33 -2.14 5.51
CA ILE A 58 -13.97 -2.65 5.33
C ILE A 58 -13.74 -3.76 6.37
N PRO A 59 -13.45 -5.01 5.97
CA PRO A 59 -13.25 -6.10 6.93
C PRO A 59 -12.09 -5.84 7.89
N ASP A 60 -12.18 -6.39 9.10
CA ASP A 60 -11.15 -6.26 10.12
C ASP A 60 -9.79 -6.78 9.61
N GLY A 61 -8.73 -6.04 9.95
CA GLY A 61 -7.37 -6.36 9.51
C GLY A 61 -7.05 -5.99 8.06
N LEU A 62 -8.03 -5.49 7.28
CA LEU A 62 -7.80 -5.01 5.91
C LEU A 62 -7.65 -3.49 5.82
N GLN A 63 -6.93 -3.08 4.78
CA GLN A 63 -6.64 -1.69 4.42
C GLN A 63 -7.08 -1.44 2.98
N ILE A 64 -7.46 -0.20 2.69
CA ILE A 64 -7.77 0.20 1.31
C ILE A 64 -6.46 0.46 0.55
N ASP A 65 -6.26 -0.26 -0.55
CA ASP A 65 -5.21 -0.04 -1.53
C ASP A 65 -5.77 0.67 -2.77
N HIS A 66 -5.13 1.77 -3.17
CA HIS A 66 -5.44 2.47 -4.40
C HIS A 66 -4.76 1.78 -5.58
N LEU A 67 -5.53 1.05 -6.38
CA LEU A 67 -5.05 0.39 -7.60
C LEU A 67 -4.51 1.42 -8.61
N CYS A 68 -5.12 2.61 -8.64
CA CYS A 68 -4.73 3.73 -9.49
C CYS A 68 -3.51 4.52 -8.99
N ARG A 69 -2.95 4.20 -7.81
CA ARG A 69 -1.83 4.94 -7.17
C ARG A 69 -2.07 6.44 -6.94
N ASN A 70 -3.33 6.89 -7.03
CA ASN A 70 -3.75 8.24 -6.72
C ASN A 70 -4.43 8.28 -5.35
N THR A 71 -3.72 8.74 -4.32
CA THR A 71 -4.21 8.80 -2.93
C THR A 71 -5.40 9.75 -2.72
N ARG A 72 -5.64 10.68 -3.65
CA ARG A 72 -6.82 11.55 -3.64
C ARG A 72 -8.03 10.93 -4.31
N CYS A 73 -7.87 9.87 -5.12
CA CYS A 73 -8.99 9.25 -5.79
C CYS A 73 -9.97 8.66 -4.76
N ILE A 74 -11.26 8.98 -4.91
CA ILE A 74 -12.33 8.40 -4.11
C ILE A 74 -13.24 7.44 -4.90
N ASN A 75 -12.90 7.12 -6.15
CA ASN A 75 -13.66 6.14 -6.94
C ASN A 75 -13.53 4.74 -6.30
N PRO A 76 -14.63 4.15 -5.78
CA PRO A 76 -14.59 2.84 -5.12
C PRO A 76 -14.08 1.71 -6.02
N ASP A 77 -14.26 1.81 -7.34
CA ASP A 77 -13.79 0.81 -8.30
C ASP A 77 -12.28 0.82 -8.47
N HIS A 78 -11.62 1.91 -8.10
CA HIS A 78 -10.15 2.03 -8.08
C HIS A 78 -9.55 1.57 -6.75
N MET A 79 -10.32 0.89 -5.90
CA MET A 79 -9.94 0.46 -4.55
C MET A 79 -10.20 -1.01 -4.29
N GLU A 80 -9.30 -1.62 -3.53
CA GLU A 80 -9.39 -2.99 -3.04
C GLU A 80 -9.08 -3.03 -1.54
N ALA A 81 -9.85 -3.79 -0.77
CA ALA A 81 -9.54 -4.07 0.63
C ALA A 81 -8.54 -5.24 0.69
N VAL A 82 -7.32 -4.98 1.15
CA VAL A 82 -6.22 -5.95 1.18
C VAL A 82 -5.51 -5.96 2.52
N THR A 83 -4.74 -7.01 2.80
CA THR A 83 -3.91 -7.02 4.01
C THR A 83 -2.81 -5.95 3.93
N ALA A 84 -2.34 -5.49 5.11
CA ALA A 84 -1.23 -4.54 5.18
C ALA A 84 0.03 -5.03 4.44
N ARG A 85 0.27 -6.35 4.43
CA ARG A 85 1.37 -6.98 3.69
C ARG A 85 1.20 -6.79 2.18
N VAL A 86 0.02 -7.08 1.64
CA VAL A 86 -0.25 -6.92 0.20
C VAL A 86 -0.12 -5.45 -0.20
N ASN A 87 -0.73 -4.53 0.55
CA ASN A 87 -0.62 -3.09 0.32
C ASN A 87 0.84 -2.62 0.30
N THR A 88 1.63 -3.05 1.29
CA THR A 88 3.06 -2.73 1.37
C THR A 88 3.83 -3.26 0.18
N LEU A 89 3.64 -4.53 -0.20
CA LEU A 89 4.40 -5.18 -1.28
C LEU A 89 4.05 -4.65 -2.67
N ARG A 90 2.83 -4.12 -2.87
CA ARG A 90 2.40 -3.46 -4.11
C ARG A 90 3.04 -2.09 -4.33
N GLY A 91 3.53 -1.45 -3.27
CA GLY A 91 4.20 -0.15 -3.34
C GLY A 91 5.66 -0.20 -3.81
N ASN A 92 6.33 0.95 -3.73
CA ASN A 92 7.76 1.12 -4.04
C ASN A 92 8.63 1.43 -2.80
N ASN A 93 8.16 1.06 -1.61
CA ASN A 93 8.93 1.18 -0.37
C ASN A 93 10.09 0.15 -0.33
N PRO A 94 11.12 0.35 0.53
CA PRO A 94 12.26 -0.56 0.60
C PRO A 94 11.89 -2.04 0.82
N PRO A 95 10.92 -2.42 1.69
CA PRO A 95 10.44 -3.80 1.78
C PRO A 95 9.97 -4.39 0.45
N ALA A 96 9.15 -3.65 -0.30
CA ALA A 96 8.62 -4.09 -1.58
C ALA A 96 9.72 -4.25 -2.64
N VAL A 97 10.62 -3.26 -2.74
CA VAL A 97 11.79 -3.32 -3.63
C VAL A 97 12.67 -4.52 -3.27
N ASN A 98 12.98 -4.73 -1.99
CA ASN A 98 13.80 -5.85 -1.52
C ASN A 98 13.15 -7.21 -1.75
N ALA A 99 11.83 -7.30 -1.66
CA ALA A 99 11.08 -8.51 -1.98
C ALA A 99 11.16 -8.85 -3.47
N ARG A 100 11.07 -7.85 -4.36
CA ARG A 100 11.17 -8.03 -5.82
C ARG A 100 12.59 -8.32 -6.33
N LYS A 101 13.64 -8.00 -5.55
CA LYS A 101 15.03 -8.26 -5.96
C LYS A 101 15.23 -9.74 -6.30
N THR A 102 15.70 -10.01 -7.51
CA THR A 102 16.11 -11.33 -7.99
C THR A 102 17.59 -11.62 -7.71
N HIS A 103 18.41 -10.58 -7.53
CA HIS A 103 19.84 -10.71 -7.29
C HIS A 103 20.29 -9.88 -6.09
N CYS A 104 21.36 -10.32 -5.43
CA CYS A 104 22.02 -9.56 -4.39
C CYS A 104 22.86 -8.42 -5.00
N LYS A 105 23.44 -7.55 -4.15
CA LYS A 105 24.29 -6.43 -4.59
C LYS A 105 25.57 -6.84 -5.33
N ARG A 106 25.96 -8.13 -5.26
CA ARG A 106 27.11 -8.72 -5.97
C ARG A 106 26.70 -9.51 -7.22
N GLY A 107 25.42 -9.49 -7.59
CA GLY A 107 24.92 -10.21 -8.77
C GLY A 107 24.62 -11.69 -8.54
N HIS A 108 24.65 -12.20 -7.30
CA HIS A 108 24.28 -13.59 -7.02
C HIS A 108 22.75 -13.72 -6.94
N GLU A 109 22.20 -14.70 -7.65
CA GLU A 109 20.76 -14.91 -7.76
C GLU A 109 20.13 -15.43 -6.46
N PHE A 110 18.94 -14.92 -6.13
CA PHE A 110 18.12 -15.36 -4.99
C PHE A 110 17.19 -16.51 -5.38
N VAL A 111 17.78 -17.68 -5.66
CA VAL A 111 17.06 -18.96 -5.77
C VAL A 111 17.02 -19.70 -4.44
N ALA A 112 16.17 -20.73 -4.31
CA ALA A 112 16.01 -21.49 -3.07
C ALA A 112 17.36 -21.99 -2.49
N ASP A 113 18.21 -22.56 -3.34
CA ASP A 113 19.50 -23.13 -2.93
C ASP A 113 20.52 -22.05 -2.51
N ASN A 114 20.45 -20.86 -3.10
CA ASN A 114 21.39 -19.77 -2.82
C ASN A 114 20.82 -18.73 -1.85
N THR A 115 19.63 -18.94 -1.28
CA THR A 115 18.95 -17.96 -0.43
C THR A 115 18.81 -18.46 1.00
N VAL A 116 19.25 -17.66 1.97
CA VAL A 116 19.05 -17.93 3.39
C VAL A 116 18.34 -16.77 4.07
N ARG A 117 17.41 -17.10 4.98
CA ARG A 117 16.76 -16.13 5.87
C ARG A 117 17.59 -16.04 7.15
N THR A 118 17.93 -14.82 7.53
CA THR A 118 18.66 -14.50 8.77
C THR A 118 17.86 -13.48 9.58
N ALA A 119 18.28 -13.22 10.82
CA ALA A 119 17.72 -12.14 11.63
C ALA A 119 17.85 -10.75 10.97
N LYS A 120 18.86 -10.55 10.12
CA LYS A 120 19.11 -9.29 9.38
C LYS A 120 18.39 -9.23 8.03
N GLY A 121 17.63 -10.26 7.68
CA GLY A 121 16.92 -10.38 6.40
C GLY A 121 17.46 -11.49 5.50
N ARG A 122 17.22 -11.35 4.19
CA ARG A 122 17.63 -12.33 3.18
C ARG A 122 19.10 -12.12 2.80
N GLU A 123 19.90 -13.19 2.85
CA GLU A 123 21.30 -13.21 2.41
C GLU A 123 21.50 -14.29 1.34
N CYS A 124 22.50 -14.10 0.49
CA CYS A 124 22.90 -15.08 -0.52
C CYS A 124 24.00 -16.01 0.02
N ARG A 125 23.92 -17.32 -0.19
CA ARG A 125 24.90 -18.28 0.35
C ARG A 125 26.31 -18.05 -0.21
N GLN A 126 26.42 -17.74 -1.50
CA GLN A 126 27.70 -17.38 -2.12
C GLN A 126 28.36 -16.20 -1.40
N CYS A 127 27.61 -15.12 -1.14
CA CYS A 127 28.07 -13.93 -0.42
C CYS A 127 28.62 -14.28 0.97
N ARG A 128 27.90 -15.15 1.68
CA ARG A 128 28.26 -15.61 3.02
C ARG A 128 29.57 -16.41 3.00
N ASN A 129 29.72 -17.32 2.02
CA ASN A 129 30.93 -18.12 1.85
C ASN A 129 32.14 -17.26 1.50
N ASP A 130 31.98 -16.29 0.59
CA ASP A 130 33.06 -15.38 0.19
C ASP A 130 33.55 -14.56 1.38
N ASN A 131 32.63 -14.01 2.17
CA ASN A 131 32.97 -13.24 3.36
C ASN A 131 33.69 -14.10 4.40
N GLN A 132 33.30 -15.37 4.56
CA GLN A 132 33.97 -16.30 5.48
C GLN A 132 35.39 -16.64 5.02
N ARG A 133 35.60 -16.85 3.72
CA ARG A 133 36.93 -17.07 3.12
C ARG A 133 37.83 -15.85 3.35
N LEU A 134 37.33 -14.65 3.09
CA LEU A 134 38.05 -13.39 3.31
C LEU A 134 38.40 -13.15 4.78
N ALA A 135 37.53 -13.55 5.71
CA ALA A 135 37.81 -13.42 7.14
C ALA A 135 38.94 -14.36 7.59
N ARG A 136 38.97 -15.60 7.06
CA ARG A 136 40.02 -16.59 7.35
C ARG A 136 41.38 -16.22 6.76
N SER A 137 41.41 -15.54 5.61
CA SER A 137 42.67 -15.10 4.98
C SER A 137 43.30 -13.88 5.64
N ARG A 138 42.64 -13.27 6.63
CA ARG A 138 43.10 -12.09 7.38
C ARG A 138 43.56 -12.42 8.80
N ALA A 139 43.41 -13.68 9.23
CA ALA A 139 43.87 -14.20 10.52
C ALA A 139 45.21 -14.90 10.33
#